data_AF-A0A9X6WIZ7-F1
#
_entry.id   AF-A0A9X6WIZ7-F1
#
_cell.length_a   1.000
_cell.length_b   1.000
_cell.length_c   1.000
_cell.angle_alpha   90.00
_cell.angle_beta   90.00
_cell.angle_gamma   90.00
#
_symmetry.space_group_name_H-M   'P 1'
#
loop_
_entity.id
_entity.type
_entity.pdbx_description
1 polymer ?
#
loop_
_entity_poly.entity_id
_entity_poly.type
_entity_poly.pdbx_seq_one_letter_code
_entity_poly.pdbx_strand_id
1 'polypeptide(L)'
;MSKEKQTHESFGMLQFSRTTHGGETHLFGSDIPHSETIRLRISPGAIQRSLNNDWYFAEGQSYIEVEMSHAQFSEAITSMNMGSGTPVTIRRLNGNEVESIELTNKRIQFEEEFENKIESIMGRLELLVANSEDILRNKKSITKSDRETILKQLSSIKQEINSNMPFMLSQFNESMDKIVHESKMDVEAFVANKLNQLGLTKLDELKQLSSNPNLQLEKK
;
A
#
# COMPACT_ATOMS: atom_id res chain seq x y z
N MET A 1 -37.16 34.64 3.62
CA MET A 1 -35.73 35.00 3.66
C MET A 1 -35.03 34.16 2.61
N SER A 2 -34.38 34.79 1.63
CA SER A 2 -33.68 34.12 0.53
C SER A 2 -32.41 33.45 1.03
N LYS A 3 -32.25 32.15 0.77
CA LYS A 3 -30.97 31.46 0.93
C LYS A 3 -30.08 31.87 -0.24
N GLU A 4 -28.98 32.55 0.05
CA GLU A 4 -28.00 32.93 -0.97
C GLU A 4 -26.95 31.83 -1.07
N LYS A 5 -26.83 31.22 -2.25
CA LYS A 5 -25.89 30.15 -2.54
C LYS A 5 -24.81 30.69 -3.47
N GLN A 6 -23.56 30.54 -3.05
CA GLN A 6 -22.38 30.96 -3.80
C GLN A 6 -21.53 29.74 -4.16
N THR A 7 -21.08 29.69 -5.42
CA THR A 7 -20.15 28.69 -5.95
C THR A 7 -19.00 29.39 -6.65
N HIS A 8 -17.81 28.78 -6.65
CA HIS A 8 -16.63 29.29 -7.33
C HIS A 8 -15.69 28.13 -7.69
N GLU A 9 -14.95 28.23 -8.82
CA GLU A 9 -14.05 27.15 -9.27
C GLU A 9 -12.92 26.86 -8.29
N SER A 10 -12.52 27.85 -7.49
CA SER A 10 -11.51 27.68 -6.44
C SER A 10 -12.06 27.06 -5.14
N PHE A 11 -13.36 26.79 -5.04
CA PHE A 11 -13.95 26.20 -3.84
C PHE A 11 -13.90 24.68 -3.93
N GLY A 12 -13.27 24.06 -2.93
CA GLY A 12 -13.16 22.62 -2.80
C GLY A 12 -13.50 22.17 -1.38
N MET A 13 -14.09 20.97 -1.28
CA MET A 13 -14.35 20.30 -0.01
C MET A 13 -13.53 19.02 0.04
N LEU A 14 -12.63 18.95 1.02
CA LEU A 14 -11.84 17.76 1.31
C LEU A 14 -12.57 16.91 2.37
N GLN A 15 -12.71 15.62 2.10
CA GLN A 15 -13.35 14.68 2.99
C GLN A 15 -12.53 13.40 3.11
N PHE A 16 -12.41 12.89 4.34
CA PHE A 16 -11.97 11.52 4.60
C PHE A 16 -13.16 10.66 5.01
N SER A 17 -13.23 9.44 4.48
CA SER A 17 -14.22 8.45 4.87
C SER A 17 -13.60 7.08 4.94
N ARG A 18 -14.01 6.28 5.93
CA ARG A 18 -13.68 4.86 5.98
C ARG A 18 -14.55 4.12 4.97
N THR A 19 -13.94 3.20 4.22
CA THR A 19 -14.64 2.37 3.24
C THR A 19 -14.38 0.90 3.58
N THR A 20 -15.45 0.11 3.64
CA THR A 20 -15.38 -1.34 3.82
C THR A 20 -15.71 -1.99 2.49
N HIS A 21 -14.88 -2.93 2.07
CA HIS A 21 -15.04 -3.69 0.84
C HIS A 21 -15.63 -5.07 1.14
N GLY A 22 -16.45 -5.58 0.22
CA GLY A 22 -17.03 -6.93 0.33
C GLY A 22 -16.04 -8.06 0.02
N GLY A 23 -14.81 -7.72 -0.37
CA GLY A 23 -13.71 -8.63 -0.70
C GLY A 23 -12.36 -7.95 -0.54
N GLU A 24 -11.30 -8.67 -0.90
CA GLU A 24 -9.92 -8.17 -0.83
C GLU A 24 -9.67 -7.08 -1.89
N THR A 25 -9.22 -5.91 -1.45
CA THR A 25 -8.84 -4.78 -2.31
C THR A 25 -7.33 -4.58 -2.26
N HIS A 26 -6.70 -4.60 -3.44
CA HIS A 26 -5.30 -4.23 -3.57
C HIS A 26 -5.16 -2.71 -3.72
N LEU A 27 -4.14 -2.15 -3.06
CA LEU A 27 -3.84 -0.72 -3.09
C LEU A 27 -2.41 -0.47 -3.55
N PHE A 28 -2.21 0.56 -4.36
CA PHE A 28 -0.90 0.97 -4.81
C PHE A 28 -0.02 1.36 -3.62
N GLY A 29 1.16 0.74 -3.53
CA GLY A 29 2.11 0.97 -2.43
C GLY A 29 1.81 0.19 -1.16
N SER A 30 0.82 -0.70 -1.18
CA SER A 30 0.55 -1.71 -0.15
C SER A 30 0.97 -3.10 -0.64
N ASP A 31 1.45 -3.92 0.29
CA ASP A 31 1.93 -5.27 0.01
C ASP A 31 0.94 -6.37 0.45
N ILE A 32 -0.22 -5.97 0.97
CA ILE A 32 -1.28 -6.87 1.42
C ILE A 32 -2.65 -6.47 0.84
N PRO A 33 -3.59 -7.41 0.73
CA PRO A 33 -4.98 -7.07 0.46
C PRO A 33 -5.64 -6.41 1.67
N HIS A 34 -6.56 -5.48 1.41
CA HIS A 34 -7.31 -4.75 2.43
C HIS A 34 -8.80 -5.02 2.32
N SER A 35 -9.44 -5.27 3.46
CA SER A 35 -10.90 -5.28 3.57
C SER A 35 -11.47 -3.90 3.95
N GLU A 36 -10.64 -3.07 4.61
CA GLU A 36 -11.01 -1.73 5.03
C GLU A 36 -9.95 -0.72 4.64
N THR A 37 -10.39 0.44 4.20
CA THR A 37 -9.52 1.45 3.61
C THR A 37 -9.99 2.85 3.99
N ILE A 38 -9.13 3.84 3.74
CA ILE A 38 -9.45 5.26 3.86
C ILE A 38 -9.59 5.86 2.46
N ARG A 39 -10.70 6.54 2.24
CA ARG A 39 -10.96 7.26 1.00
C ARG A 39 -10.91 8.76 1.25
N LEU A 40 -10.04 9.45 0.52
CA LEU A 40 -9.98 10.91 0.45
C LEU A 40 -10.72 11.35 -0.81
N ARG A 41 -11.63 12.31 -0.66
CA ARG A 41 -12.34 12.96 -1.77
C ARG A 41 -12.11 14.45 -1.76
N ILE A 42 -11.89 15.03 -2.94
CA ILE A 42 -11.95 16.48 -3.15
C ILE A 42 -13.08 16.77 -4.11
N SER A 43 -14.09 17.50 -3.65
CA SER A 43 -15.31 17.81 -4.41
C SER A 43 -15.49 19.31 -4.61
N PRO A 44 -16.26 19.76 -5.63
CA PRO A 44 -16.69 21.14 -5.73
C PRO A 44 -17.30 21.64 -4.43
N GLY A 45 -16.91 22.83 -3.98
CA GLY A 45 -17.44 23.46 -2.77
C GLY A 45 -18.47 24.53 -3.05
N ALA A 46 -19.47 24.63 -2.17
CA ALA A 46 -20.44 25.71 -2.17
C ALA A 46 -20.61 26.30 -0.75
N ILE A 47 -20.95 27.59 -0.71
CA ILE A 47 -21.28 28.31 0.52
C ILE A 47 -22.75 28.69 0.46
N GLN A 48 -23.52 28.36 1.49
CA GLN A 48 -24.89 28.82 1.65
C GLN A 48 -25.01 29.68 2.90
N ARG A 49 -25.41 30.93 2.71
CA ARG A 49 -25.63 31.88 3.80
C ARG A 49 -27.11 31.91 4.20
N SER A 50 -27.37 31.74 5.49
CA SER A 50 -28.72 31.83 6.06
C SER A 50 -28.66 32.27 7.51
N LEU A 51 -29.50 33.22 7.91
CA LEU A 51 -29.62 33.70 9.30
C LEU A 51 -28.24 34.03 9.93
N ASN A 52 -27.39 34.75 9.19
CA ASN A 52 -26.03 35.14 9.58
C ASN A 52 -25.02 33.99 9.79
N ASN A 53 -25.34 32.77 9.36
CA ASN A 53 -24.42 31.65 9.37
C ASN A 53 -24.07 31.21 7.95
N ASP A 54 -22.80 30.88 7.74
CA ASP A 54 -22.26 30.33 6.50
C ASP A 54 -22.10 28.82 6.64
N TRP A 55 -22.70 28.08 5.71
CA TRP A 55 -22.62 26.62 5.64
C TRP A 55 -21.81 26.20 4.43
N TYR A 56 -20.75 25.44 4.66
CA TYR A 56 -19.87 24.89 3.63
C TYR A 56 -20.26 23.45 3.34
N PHE A 57 -20.48 23.11 2.08
CA PHE A 57 -20.86 21.76 1.68
C PHE A 57 -20.32 21.41 0.30
N ALA A 58 -20.15 20.11 0.08
CA ALA A 58 -19.75 19.57 -1.21
C ALA A 58 -20.94 19.55 -2.16
N GLU A 59 -20.68 19.81 -3.45
CA GLU A 59 -21.66 19.70 -4.51
C GLU A 59 -21.16 18.83 -5.66
N GLY A 60 -22.08 18.18 -6.35
CA GLY A 60 -21.79 17.40 -7.55
C GLY A 60 -20.87 16.21 -7.28
N GLN A 61 -20.16 15.79 -8.32
CA GLN A 61 -19.19 14.70 -8.25
C GLN A 61 -17.81 15.22 -7.83
N SER A 62 -17.10 14.40 -7.06
CA SER A 62 -15.72 14.64 -6.67
C SER A 62 -14.79 14.76 -7.88
N TYR A 63 -13.87 15.73 -7.86
CA TYR A 63 -12.84 15.87 -8.88
C TYR A 63 -11.82 14.74 -8.80
N ILE A 64 -11.38 14.43 -7.58
CA ILE A 64 -10.42 13.38 -7.31
C ILE A 64 -10.89 12.55 -6.12
N GLU A 65 -10.78 11.23 -6.26
CA GLU A 65 -10.91 10.27 -5.18
C GLU A 65 -9.66 9.41 -5.15
N VAL A 66 -9.04 9.34 -3.99
CA VAL A 66 -7.93 8.42 -3.73
C VAL A 66 -8.28 7.51 -2.56
N GLU A 67 -7.79 6.29 -2.64
CA GLU A 67 -7.98 5.25 -1.63
C GLU A 67 -6.63 4.73 -1.17
N MET A 68 -6.51 4.51 0.13
CA MET A 68 -5.25 4.15 0.78
C MET A 68 -5.51 3.28 2.01
N SER A 69 -4.50 2.53 2.46
CA SER A 69 -4.56 1.76 3.68
C SER A 69 -4.48 2.67 4.91
N HIS A 70 -4.78 2.16 6.11
CA HIS A 70 -4.63 2.93 7.35
C HIS A 70 -3.16 3.28 7.64
N ALA A 71 -2.23 2.42 7.23
CA ALA A 71 -0.80 2.68 7.29
C ALA A 71 -0.42 3.87 6.42
N GLN A 72 -0.83 3.83 5.16
CA GLN A 72 -0.63 4.94 4.22
C GLN A 72 -1.29 6.23 4.70
N PHE A 73 -2.52 6.18 5.21
CA PHE A 73 -3.16 7.36 5.77
C PHE A 73 -2.35 7.96 6.94
N SER A 74 -1.87 7.11 7.85
CA SER A 74 -1.05 7.55 8.99
C SER A 74 0.27 8.17 8.51
N GLU A 75 0.92 7.55 7.52
CA GLU A 75 2.14 8.06 6.89
C GLU A 75 1.90 9.41 6.21
N ALA A 76 0.80 9.57 5.47
CA ALA A 76 0.49 10.81 4.76
C ALA A 76 0.33 12.02 5.70
N ILE A 77 -0.18 11.78 6.92
CA ILE A 77 -0.33 12.82 7.94
C ILE A 77 0.98 13.10 8.68
N THR A 78 1.80 12.07 8.91
CA THR A 78 2.96 12.15 9.80
C THR A 78 4.30 12.42 9.08
N SER A 79 4.37 12.18 7.78
CA SER A 79 5.61 12.27 6.97
C SER A 79 5.73 13.57 6.14
N MET A 80 5.10 14.66 6.58
CA MET A 80 5.10 15.93 5.85
C MET A 80 6.52 16.40 5.48
N ASN A 81 6.69 16.83 4.23
CA ASN A 81 7.94 17.33 3.63
C ASN A 81 9.07 16.29 3.44
N MET A 82 8.75 15.00 3.47
CA MET A 82 9.72 13.93 3.21
C MET A 82 9.47 13.25 1.87
N GLY A 83 10.54 13.12 1.06
CA GLY A 83 10.51 12.36 -0.19
C GLY A 83 9.50 12.88 -1.22
N SER A 84 8.81 11.96 -1.90
CA SER A 84 7.78 12.25 -2.91
C SER A 84 6.34 12.13 -2.37
N GLY A 85 6.18 11.98 -1.05
CA GLY A 85 4.89 11.74 -0.40
C GLY A 85 4.50 10.26 -0.33
N THR A 86 3.27 10.01 0.14
CA THR A 86 2.72 8.66 0.34
C THR A 86 2.01 8.15 -0.91
N PRO A 87 2.27 6.90 -1.35
CA PRO A 87 1.55 6.31 -2.48
C PRO A 87 0.06 6.09 -2.15
N VAL A 88 -0.80 6.36 -3.13
CA VAL A 88 -2.26 6.20 -3.01
C VAL A 88 -2.85 5.65 -4.31
N THR A 89 -3.98 4.94 -4.21
CA THR A 89 -4.69 4.41 -5.38
C THR A 89 -5.71 5.43 -5.86
N ILE A 90 -5.60 5.90 -7.10
CA ILE A 90 -6.58 6.83 -7.67
C ILE A 90 -7.82 6.03 -8.09
N ARG A 91 -8.98 6.39 -7.53
CA ARG A 91 -10.29 5.82 -7.88
C ARG A 91 -11.11 6.72 -8.79
N ARG A 92 -10.84 8.02 -8.75
CA ARG A 92 -11.49 9.00 -9.62
C ARG A 92 -10.52 10.12 -9.97
N LEU A 93 -10.52 10.52 -11.24
CA LEU A 93 -9.72 11.61 -11.75
C LEU A 93 -10.56 12.46 -12.71
N ASN A 94 -10.58 13.77 -12.50
CA ASN A 94 -11.37 14.73 -13.26
C ASN A 94 -12.86 14.35 -13.34
N GLY A 95 -13.42 13.84 -12.24
CA GLY A 95 -14.82 13.41 -12.18
C GLY A 95 -15.11 12.01 -12.75
N ASN A 96 -14.15 11.37 -13.42
CA ASN A 96 -14.32 10.07 -14.04
C ASN A 96 -13.71 8.96 -13.18
N GLU A 97 -14.43 7.85 -13.03
CA GLU A 97 -13.93 6.66 -12.35
C GLU A 97 -12.73 6.08 -13.09
N VAL A 98 -11.74 5.63 -12.32
CA VAL A 98 -10.49 5.04 -12.82
C VAL A 98 -10.53 3.55 -12.51
N GLU A 99 -10.29 2.73 -13.53
CA GLU A 99 -10.27 1.27 -13.40
C GLU A 99 -9.11 0.81 -12.50
N SER A 100 -9.40 -0.20 -11.67
CA SER A 100 -8.41 -0.78 -10.77
C SER A 100 -7.48 -1.71 -11.54
N ILE A 101 -6.17 -1.56 -11.33
CA ILE A 101 -5.17 -2.51 -11.82
C ILE A 101 -4.99 -3.61 -10.77
N GLU A 102 -4.87 -4.87 -11.19
CA GLU A 102 -4.46 -5.96 -10.31
C GLU A 102 -2.98 -5.80 -9.94
N LEU A 103 -2.67 -5.78 -8.64
CA LEU A 103 -1.31 -5.65 -8.14
C LEU A 103 -0.77 -7.04 -7.76
N THR A 104 0.45 -7.34 -8.21
CA THR A 104 1.13 -8.59 -7.90
C THR A 104 1.62 -8.62 -6.46
N ASN A 105 1.59 -9.81 -5.85
CA ASN A 105 2.09 -10.01 -4.49
C ASN A 105 3.63 -9.86 -4.44
N LYS A 106 4.12 -8.90 -3.64
CA LYS A 106 5.56 -8.61 -3.53
C LYS A 106 6.38 -9.77 -2.97
N ARG A 107 5.82 -10.63 -2.11
CA ARG A 107 6.55 -11.81 -1.62
C ARG A 107 6.93 -12.72 -2.79
N ILE A 108 5.95 -13.02 -3.65
CA ILE A 108 6.15 -13.90 -4.80
C ILE A 108 7.19 -13.28 -5.74
N GLN A 109 7.06 -11.98 -6.00
CA GLN A 109 8.03 -11.25 -6.82
C GLN A 109 9.46 -11.37 -6.26
N PHE A 110 9.65 -11.17 -4.96
CA PHE A 110 10.97 -11.30 -4.34
C PHE A 110 11.52 -12.72 -4.36
N GLU A 111 10.67 -13.73 -4.13
CA GLU A 111 11.05 -15.15 -4.23
C GLU A 111 11.54 -15.47 -5.65
N GLU A 112 10.79 -15.07 -6.67
CA GLU A 112 11.17 -15.22 -8.08
C GLU A 112 12.47 -14.47 -8.41
N GLU A 113 12.62 -13.22 -7.96
CA GLU A 113 13.86 -12.44 -8.17
C GLU A 113 15.07 -13.10 -7.52
N PHE A 114 14.89 -13.68 -6.34
CA PHE A 114 15.94 -14.40 -5.62
C PHE A 114 16.33 -15.70 -6.34
N GLU A 115 15.35 -16.50 -6.76
CA GLU A 115 15.57 -17.73 -7.53
C GLU A 115 16.30 -17.43 -8.85
N ASN A 116 15.82 -16.47 -9.63
CA ASN A 116 16.45 -16.02 -10.87
C ASN A 116 17.91 -15.58 -10.64
N LYS A 117 18.20 -14.94 -9.51
CA LYS A 117 19.57 -14.54 -9.17
C LYS A 117 20.47 -15.72 -8.87
N ILE A 118 19.97 -16.71 -8.10
CA ILE A 118 20.69 -17.95 -7.84
C ILE A 118 20.98 -18.70 -9.15
N GLU A 119 19.98 -18.85 -10.03
CA GLU A 119 20.15 -19.50 -11.33
C GLU A 119 21.21 -18.80 -12.19
N SER A 120 21.19 -17.47 -12.23
CA SER A 120 22.20 -16.67 -12.95
C SER A 120 23.62 -16.89 -12.39
N ILE A 121 23.77 -16.96 -11.06
CA ILE A 121 25.06 -17.24 -10.41
C ILE A 121 25.53 -18.66 -10.75
N MET A 122 24.64 -19.64 -10.68
CA MET A 122 24.95 -21.03 -11.01
C MET A 122 25.38 -21.20 -12.46
N GLY A 123 24.64 -20.61 -13.41
CA GLY A 123 25.02 -20.64 -14.83
C GLY A 123 26.39 -19.99 -15.09
N ARG A 124 26.70 -18.89 -14.40
CA ARG A 124 28.03 -18.26 -14.48
C ARG A 124 29.13 -19.13 -13.85
N LEU A 125 28.82 -19.85 -12.79
CA LEU A 125 29.75 -20.78 -12.15
C LEU A 125 30.05 -21.98 -13.07
N GLU A 126 29.03 -22.55 -13.72
CA GLU A 126 29.21 -23.63 -14.69
C GLU A 126 30.09 -23.19 -15.87
N LEU A 127 29.84 -22.00 -16.43
CA LEU A 127 30.68 -21.41 -17.47
C LEU A 127 32.11 -21.19 -16.99
N LEU A 128 32.30 -20.75 -15.74
CA LEU A 128 33.64 -20.58 -15.16
C LEU A 128 34.36 -21.92 -15.06
N VAL A 129 33.69 -22.96 -14.56
CA VAL A 129 34.25 -24.31 -14.42
C VAL A 129 34.65 -24.84 -15.79
N ALA A 130 33.76 -24.78 -16.79
CA ALA A 130 34.04 -25.24 -18.14
C ALA A 130 35.24 -24.51 -18.77
N ASN A 131 35.29 -23.18 -18.67
CA ASN A 131 36.42 -22.38 -19.17
C ASN A 131 37.72 -22.70 -18.44
N SER A 132 37.66 -22.91 -17.13
CA SER A 132 38.83 -23.26 -16.32
C SER A 132 39.35 -24.64 -16.68
N GLU A 133 38.46 -25.63 -16.87
CA GLU A 133 38.85 -26.97 -17.31
C GLU A 133 39.52 -26.95 -18.69
N ASP A 134 38.99 -26.19 -19.65
CA ASP A 134 39.58 -26.06 -20.97
C ASP A 134 40.99 -25.46 -20.92
N ILE A 135 41.16 -24.36 -20.19
CA ILE A 135 42.46 -23.71 -20.00
C ILE A 135 43.46 -24.64 -19.29
N LEU A 136 43.03 -25.36 -18.25
CA LEU A 136 43.91 -26.16 -17.41
C LEU A 136 44.27 -27.52 -18.02
N ARG A 137 43.37 -28.13 -18.79
CA ARG A 137 43.54 -29.50 -19.33
C ARG A 137 43.88 -29.53 -20.81
N ASN A 138 43.30 -28.63 -21.61
CA ASN A 138 43.39 -28.70 -23.08
C ASN A 138 44.47 -27.76 -23.66
N LYS A 139 44.84 -26.70 -22.93
CA LYS A 139 45.85 -25.74 -23.38
C LYS A 139 47.28 -26.26 -23.13
N LYS A 140 48.13 -26.22 -24.16
CA LYS A 140 49.55 -26.65 -24.07
C LYS A 140 50.38 -25.87 -23.06
N SER A 141 50.08 -24.60 -22.82
CA SER A 141 50.72 -23.78 -21.81
C SER A 141 49.77 -22.72 -21.26
N ILE A 142 49.87 -22.46 -19.95
CA ILE A 142 49.03 -21.49 -19.23
C ILE A 142 49.74 -20.14 -19.22
N THR A 143 49.13 -19.15 -19.86
CA THR A 143 49.68 -17.78 -19.93
C THR A 143 49.30 -16.95 -18.70
N LYS A 144 49.93 -15.78 -18.52
CA LYS A 144 49.56 -14.82 -17.47
C LYS A 144 48.11 -14.34 -17.63
N SER A 145 47.67 -14.09 -18.86
CA SER A 145 46.30 -13.64 -19.16
C SER A 145 45.26 -14.68 -18.75
N ASP A 146 45.55 -15.97 -18.94
CA ASP A 146 44.62 -17.05 -18.56
C ASP A 146 44.41 -17.08 -17.04
N ARG A 147 45.49 -16.90 -16.27
CA ARG A 147 45.46 -16.85 -14.80
C ARG A 147 44.64 -15.65 -14.32
N GLU A 148 44.82 -14.48 -14.94
CA GLU A 148 44.06 -13.26 -14.61
C GLU A 148 42.57 -13.42 -14.91
N THR A 149 42.20 -14.04 -16.05
CA THR A 149 40.80 -14.31 -16.39
C THR A 149 40.12 -15.20 -15.36
N ILE A 150 40.73 -16.34 -15.02
CA ILE A 150 40.17 -17.27 -14.02
C ILE A 150 40.03 -16.58 -12.66
N LEU A 151 41.07 -15.85 -12.21
CA LEU A 151 41.03 -15.12 -10.94
C LEU A 151 39.95 -14.02 -10.91
N LYS A 152 39.77 -13.29 -12.02
CA LYS A 152 38.73 -12.25 -12.13
C LYS A 152 37.33 -12.85 -12.07
N GLN A 153 37.10 -13.96 -12.77
CA GLN A 153 35.80 -14.65 -12.75
C GLN A 153 35.49 -15.22 -11.36
N LEU A 154 36.47 -15.86 -10.71
CA LEU A 154 36.31 -16.38 -9.34
C LEU A 154 36.04 -15.26 -8.33
N SER A 155 36.76 -14.14 -8.47
CA SER A 155 36.57 -12.97 -7.60
C SER A 155 35.19 -12.33 -7.80
N SER A 156 34.68 -12.31 -9.03
CA SER A 156 33.33 -11.82 -9.31
C SER A 156 32.25 -12.70 -8.70
N ILE A 157 32.36 -14.03 -8.78
CA ILE A 157 31.42 -14.95 -8.13
C ILE A 157 31.51 -14.84 -6.60
N LYS A 158 32.73 -14.76 -6.06
CA LYS A 158 32.95 -14.54 -4.61
C LYS A 158 32.26 -13.26 -4.13
N GLN A 159 32.32 -12.18 -4.91
CA GLN A 159 31.64 -10.93 -4.58
C GLN A 159 30.11 -11.07 -4.62
N GLU A 160 29.57 -11.76 -5.62
CA GLU A 160 28.12 -12.01 -5.69
C GLU A 160 27.62 -12.74 -4.44
N ILE A 161 28.31 -13.82 -4.04
CA ILE A 161 27.94 -14.63 -2.89
C ILE A 161 28.16 -13.89 -1.57
N ASN A 162 29.26 -13.15 -1.41
CA ASN A 162 29.59 -12.51 -0.13
C ASN A 162 28.92 -11.16 0.11
N SER A 163 28.55 -10.44 -0.95
CA SER A 163 28.04 -9.07 -0.81
C SER A 163 26.64 -8.92 -1.34
N ASN A 164 26.36 -9.39 -2.57
CA ASN A 164 25.07 -9.17 -3.20
C ASN A 164 23.99 -10.07 -2.60
N MET A 165 24.28 -11.35 -2.36
CA MET A 165 23.32 -12.30 -1.79
C MET A 165 22.88 -11.92 -0.36
N PRO A 166 23.78 -11.57 0.58
CA PRO A 166 23.35 -11.11 1.91
C PRO A 166 22.57 -9.81 1.86
N PHE A 167 22.93 -8.89 0.96
CA PHE A 167 22.17 -7.65 0.77
C PHE A 167 20.73 -7.95 0.30
N MET A 168 20.56 -8.81 -0.70
CA MET A 168 19.22 -9.23 -1.15
C MET A 168 18.41 -9.90 -0.03
N LEU A 169 19.04 -10.77 0.77
CA LEU A 169 18.39 -11.37 1.93
C LEU A 169 17.97 -10.33 2.97
N SER A 170 18.80 -9.30 3.20
CA SER A 170 18.44 -8.20 4.12
C SER A 170 17.24 -7.40 3.61
N GLN A 171 17.17 -7.13 2.31
CA GLN A 171 16.05 -6.43 1.67
C GLN A 171 14.77 -7.28 1.70
N PHE A 172 14.89 -8.60 1.51
CA PHE A 172 13.78 -9.52 1.69
C PHE A 172 13.21 -9.47 3.12
N ASN A 173 14.08 -9.54 4.13
CA ASN A 173 13.65 -9.48 5.53
C ASN A 173 12.98 -8.13 5.85
N GLU A 174 13.54 -7.02 5.37
CA GLU A 174 12.96 -5.69 5.55
C GLU A 174 11.56 -5.61 4.89
N SER A 175 11.40 -6.15 3.68
CA SER A 175 10.10 -6.21 3.02
C SER A 175 9.11 -7.08 3.78
N MET A 176 9.55 -8.20 4.36
CA MET A 176 8.69 -9.06 5.20
C MET A 176 8.27 -8.36 6.49
N ASP A 177 9.19 -7.66 7.16
CA ASP A 177 8.88 -6.88 8.36
C ASP A 177 7.85 -5.78 8.08
N LYS A 178 7.97 -5.11 6.92
CA LYS A 178 6.98 -4.13 6.45
C LYS A 178 5.60 -4.76 6.25
N ILE A 179 5.52 -5.90 5.56
CA ILE A 179 4.27 -6.65 5.36
C ILE A 179 3.62 -7.02 6.70
N VAL A 180 4.42 -7.50 7.67
CA VAL A 180 3.92 -7.85 9.01
C VAL A 180 3.39 -6.61 9.73
N HIS A 181 4.10 -5.48 9.65
CA HIS A 181 3.66 -4.24 10.26
C HIS A 181 2.33 -3.77 9.65
N GLU A 182 2.25 -3.73 8.31
CA GLU A 182 1.03 -3.35 7.60
C GLU A 182 -0.15 -4.26 7.95
N SER A 183 0.07 -5.58 8.04
CA SER A 183 -0.96 -6.55 8.42
C SER A 183 -1.50 -6.30 9.84
N LYS A 184 -0.62 -5.94 10.78
CA LYS A 184 -1.05 -5.60 12.16
C LYS A 184 -1.91 -4.35 12.16
N MET A 185 -1.50 -3.32 11.41
CA MET A 185 -2.28 -2.09 11.29
C MET A 185 -3.66 -2.33 10.68
N ASP A 186 -3.75 -3.22 9.68
CA ASP A 186 -5.02 -3.58 9.04
C ASP A 186 -5.95 -4.31 10.02
N VAL A 187 -5.43 -5.27 10.78
CA VAL A 187 -6.21 -5.98 11.81
C VAL A 187 -6.71 -5.02 12.89
N GLU A 188 -5.86 -4.12 13.39
CA GLU A 188 -6.25 -3.11 14.37
C GLU A 188 -7.35 -2.19 13.82
N ALA A 189 -7.21 -1.77 12.56
CA ALA A 189 -8.19 -0.96 11.87
C ALA A 189 -9.54 -1.69 11.72
N PHE A 190 -9.51 -2.95 11.34
CA PHE A 190 -10.68 -3.81 11.22
C PHE A 190 -11.40 -3.97 12.56
N VAL A 191 -10.67 -4.29 13.62
CA VAL A 191 -11.24 -4.46 14.97
C VAL A 191 -11.85 -3.16 15.48
N ALA A 192 -11.13 -2.04 15.35
CA ALA A 192 -11.63 -0.73 15.78
C ALA A 192 -12.92 -0.34 15.04
N ASN A 193 -12.99 -0.61 13.74
CA ASN A 193 -14.19 -0.32 12.95
C ASN A 193 -15.34 -1.25 13.31
N LYS A 194 -15.10 -2.54 13.53
CA LYS A 194 -16.14 -3.46 13.96
C LYS A 194 -16.70 -3.12 15.33
N LEU A 195 -15.84 -2.71 16.27
CA LEU A 195 -16.26 -2.22 17.59
C LEU A 195 -17.14 -0.97 17.47
N ASN A 196 -16.76 0.00 16.63
CA ASN A 196 -17.56 1.19 16.38
C ASN A 196 -18.92 0.84 15.77
N GLN A 197 -18.98 -0.06 14.79
CA GLN A 197 -20.23 -0.53 14.20
C GLN A 197 -21.15 -1.18 15.25
N LEU A 198 -20.62 -2.13 16.03
CA LEU A 198 -21.39 -2.82 17.08
C LEU A 198 -21.87 -1.85 18.16
N GLY A 199 -21.03 -0.90 18.54
CA GLY A 199 -21.37 0.17 19.48
C GLY A 199 -22.51 1.04 18.97
N LEU A 200 -22.45 1.48 17.71
CA LEU A 200 -23.53 2.24 17.07
C LEU A 200 -24.84 1.45 17.01
N THR A 201 -24.79 0.18 16.59
CA THR A 201 -25.98 -0.69 16.58
C THR A 201 -26.59 -0.81 17.97
N LYS A 202 -25.76 -1.01 19.01
CA LYS A 202 -26.26 -1.12 20.38
C LYS A 202 -26.87 0.19 20.89
N LEU A 203 -26.27 1.33 20.54
CA LEU A 203 -26.83 2.65 20.87
C LEU A 203 -28.17 2.88 20.17
N ASP A 204 -28.33 2.43 18.93
CA ASP A 204 -29.59 2.53 18.21
C ASP A 204 -30.66 1.60 18.81
N GLU A 205 -30.30 0.36 19.19
CA GLU A 205 -31.18 -0.52 19.96
C GLU A 205 -31.64 0.14 21.27
N LEU A 206 -30.70 0.74 22.03
CA LEU A 206 -31.00 1.42 23.30
C LEU A 206 -31.90 2.66 23.09
N LYS A 207 -31.71 3.41 22.00
CA LYS A 207 -32.61 4.51 21.62
C LYS A 207 -34.00 4.01 21.28
N GLN A 208 -34.12 2.90 20.56
CA GLN A 208 -35.42 2.31 20.24
C GLN A 208 -36.15 1.82 21.50
N LEU A 209 -35.41 1.25 22.45
CA LEU A 209 -35.91 0.85 23.78
C LEU A 209 -36.37 2.05 24.62
N SER A 210 -35.65 3.19 24.59
CA SER A 210 -36.04 4.40 25.33
C SER A 210 -37.17 5.20 24.67
N SER A 211 -37.38 5.03 23.36
CA SER A 211 -38.44 5.68 22.59
C SER A 211 -39.77 4.94 22.64
N ASN A 212 -39.84 3.76 23.26
CA ASN A 212 -41.01 2.91 23.31
C ASN A 212 -41.59 2.87 24.76
N PRO A 213 -42.68 3.59 25.07
CA PRO A 213 -43.18 3.76 26.44
C PRO A 213 -43.65 2.49 27.15
N ASN A 214 -43.77 1.35 26.44
CA ASN A 214 -44.45 0.14 26.95
C ASN A 214 -43.51 -1.00 27.40
N LEU A 215 -42.19 -0.77 27.52
CA LEU A 215 -41.25 -1.81 28.03
C LEU A 215 -40.78 -1.58 29.47
N GLN A 216 -41.20 -0.49 30.12
CA GLN A 216 -41.11 -0.36 31.57
C GLN A 216 -42.37 -0.98 32.19
N LEU A 217 -42.46 -2.30 32.32
CA LEU A 217 -43.31 -3.00 33.32
C LEU A 217 -43.29 -4.52 33.11
N GLU A 218 -42.13 -5.16 33.22
CA GLU A 218 -42.08 -6.55 33.73
C GLU A 218 -40.86 -6.69 34.64
N LYS A 219 -40.95 -6.09 35.83
CA LYS A 219 -40.28 -6.62 37.02
C LYS A 219 -41.34 -7.34 37.85
N LYS A 220 -41.34 -8.66 37.79
CA LYS A 220 -41.78 -9.54 38.86
C LYS A 220 -40.80 -10.69 38.99
#